data_AF-A0A365N1F0-F1
#
_entry.id   AF-A0A365N1F0-F1
#
_cell.length_a   1.000
_cell.length_b   1.000
_cell.length_c   1.000
_cell.angle_alpha   90.00
_cell.angle_beta   90.00
_cell.angle_gamma   90.00
#
_symmetry.space_group_name_H-M   'P 1'
#
loop_
_entity.id
_entity.type
_entity.pdbx_description
1 polymer ?
#
loop_
_entity_poly.entity_id
_entity_poly.type
_entity_poly.pdbx_seq_one_letter_code
_entity_poly.pdbx_strand_id
1 'polypeptide(L)'
;MPARATNITIVNNTSQDFHGGYGSLVHGIWNQDVPDTIPKGQSADMGAESDGIMSGDEGWVNYKSAAGDMKFHFDNPFIGDNSYDTTGPDHFSISKSGGDGNECHVTWTITEKVGHGHK
;
A
#
# COMPACT_ATOMS: atom_id res chain seq x y z
N MET A 1 -18.86 10.75 9.11
CA MET A 1 -17.44 10.35 9.22
C MET A 1 -17.41 8.84 9.21
N PRO A 2 -16.47 8.23 8.48
CA PRO A 2 -16.35 6.78 8.44
C PRO A 2 -15.99 6.24 9.83
N ALA A 3 -16.35 4.99 10.11
CA ALA A 3 -15.96 4.34 11.36
C ALA A 3 -14.48 3.94 11.33
N ARG A 4 -13.98 3.56 10.15
CA ARG A 4 -12.60 3.17 9.85
C ARG A 4 -12.10 3.86 8.59
N ALA A 5 -10.84 4.25 8.58
CA ALA A 5 -10.16 4.79 7.40
C ALA A 5 -8.70 4.37 7.37
N THR A 6 -8.21 4.02 6.19
CA THR A 6 -6.80 3.68 5.95
C THR A 6 -6.21 4.65 4.94
N ASN A 7 -5.37 5.55 5.43
CA ASN A 7 -4.53 6.39 4.59
C ASN A 7 -3.24 5.64 4.27
N ILE A 8 -2.81 5.69 3.01
CA ILE A 8 -1.70 4.90 2.51
C ILE A 8 -0.71 5.84 1.83
N THR A 9 0.56 5.75 2.20
CA THR A 9 1.68 6.31 1.43
C THR A 9 2.56 5.18 0.93
N ILE A 10 2.81 5.15 -0.37
CA ILE A 10 3.80 4.25 -0.99
C ILE A 10 5.01 5.09 -1.40
N VAL A 11 6.17 4.81 -0.80
CA VAL A 11 7.43 5.49 -1.07
C VAL A 11 8.30 4.63 -1.97
N ASN A 12 8.53 5.08 -3.20
CA ASN A 12 9.39 4.44 -4.17
C ASN A 12 10.82 5.00 -4.06
N ASN A 13 11.67 4.38 -3.24
CA ASN A 13 13.10 4.70 -3.16
C ASN A 13 13.95 3.82 -4.08
N THR A 14 13.36 3.25 -5.13
CA THR A 14 14.08 2.43 -6.13
C THR A 14 14.58 3.28 -7.29
N SER A 15 15.34 2.67 -8.21
CA SER A 15 15.75 3.33 -9.46
C SER A 15 14.69 3.24 -10.58
N GLN A 16 13.56 2.58 -10.31
CA GLN A 16 12.53 2.26 -11.30
C GLN A 16 11.24 3.02 -11.02
N ASP A 17 10.53 3.40 -12.08
CA ASP A 17 9.18 3.91 -11.95
C ASP A 17 8.21 2.75 -11.67
N PHE A 18 7.18 3.01 -10.88
CA PHE A 18 6.07 2.07 -10.65
C PHE A 18 4.88 2.52 -11.49
N HIS A 19 4.26 1.62 -12.24
CA HIS A 19 3.19 1.93 -13.20
C HIS A 19 1.98 1.01 -13.06
N GLY A 20 0.88 1.39 -13.72
CA GLY A 20 -0.34 0.59 -13.76
C GLY A 20 -0.99 0.46 -12.40
N GLY A 21 -0.93 1.55 -11.60
CA GLY A 21 -1.53 1.64 -10.29
C GLY A 21 -3.00 1.25 -10.34
N TYR A 22 -3.35 0.21 -9.59
CA TYR A 22 -4.72 -0.29 -9.54
C TYR A 22 -5.10 -0.75 -8.13
N GLY A 23 -6.22 -0.23 -7.65
CA GLY A 23 -6.81 -0.60 -6.37
C GLY A 23 -8.10 -1.41 -6.52
N SER A 24 -8.33 -2.33 -5.59
CA SER A 24 -9.62 -3.00 -5.42
C SER A 24 -9.95 -3.12 -3.93
N LEU A 25 -11.23 -2.99 -3.61
CA LEU A 25 -11.74 -3.07 -2.25
C LEU A 25 -12.66 -4.28 -2.13
N VAL A 26 -12.49 -5.04 -1.06
CA VAL A 26 -13.46 -6.05 -0.61
C VAL A 26 -14.57 -5.36 0.19
N HIS A 27 -14.19 -4.39 1.02
CA HIS A 27 -15.06 -3.56 1.85
C HIS A 27 -14.63 -2.09 1.80
N GLY A 28 -15.58 -1.18 1.94
CA GLY A 28 -15.32 0.26 1.95
C GLY A 28 -15.34 0.89 0.55
N ILE A 29 -14.97 2.16 0.52
CA ILE A 29 -14.89 2.99 -0.68
C ILE A 29 -13.55 3.73 -0.72
N TRP A 30 -13.01 3.96 -1.92
CA TRP A 30 -11.85 4.83 -2.11
C TRP A 30 -12.28 6.28 -1.84
N ASN A 31 -11.60 6.96 -0.92
CA ASN A 31 -11.77 8.40 -0.69
C ASN A 31 -10.61 9.22 -1.28
N GLN A 32 -9.52 8.56 -1.66
CA GLN A 32 -8.45 9.08 -2.50
C GLN A 32 -7.99 7.99 -3.48
N ASP A 33 -8.11 8.27 -4.77
CA ASP A 33 -7.83 7.32 -5.85
C ASP A 33 -6.37 6.83 -5.83
N VAL A 34 -6.17 5.60 -6.29
CA VAL A 34 -4.84 5.02 -6.50
C VAL A 34 -4.18 5.68 -7.73
N PRO A 35 -3.03 6.37 -7.56
CA PRO A 35 -2.36 7.00 -8.69
C PRO A 35 -1.79 5.96 -9.67
N ASP A 36 -1.93 6.20 -10.97
CA ASP A 36 -1.46 5.25 -11.99
C ASP A 36 0.06 5.00 -11.96
N THR A 37 0.84 6.01 -11.54
CA THR A 37 2.31 5.93 -11.54
C THR A 37 2.90 6.53 -10.25
N ILE A 38 3.97 5.92 -9.74
CA ILE A 38 4.86 6.47 -8.72
C ILE A 38 6.27 6.55 -9.30
N PRO A 39 6.73 7.75 -9.70
CA PRO A 39 8.06 7.90 -10.27
C PRO A 39 9.16 7.48 -9.28
N LYS A 40 10.33 7.10 -9.81
CA LYS A 40 11.50 6.77 -9.01
C LYS A 40 11.88 7.90 -8.04
N GLY A 41 12.19 7.53 -6.81
CA GLY A 41 12.54 8.47 -5.74
C GLY A 41 11.38 9.36 -5.28
N GLN A 42 10.13 9.06 -5.63
CA GLN A 42 8.93 9.80 -5.22
C GLN A 42 8.01 8.92 -4.37
N SER A 43 6.96 9.53 -3.83
CA SER A 43 5.87 8.84 -3.14
C SER A 43 4.52 9.21 -3.71
N ALA A 44 3.52 8.39 -3.39
CA ALA A 44 2.14 8.65 -3.73
C ALA A 44 1.24 8.30 -2.55
N ASP A 45 0.15 9.06 -2.43
CA ASP A 45 -0.86 8.89 -1.39
C ASP A 45 -2.17 8.39 -2.01
N MET A 46 -2.87 7.55 -1.26
CA MET A 46 -4.18 6.98 -1.58
C MET A 46 -4.90 6.63 -0.28
N GLY A 47 -6.20 6.37 -0.35
CA GLY A 47 -6.97 6.13 0.87
C GLY A 47 -8.31 5.48 0.62
N ALA A 48 -8.69 4.62 1.56
CA ALA A 48 -10.00 4.00 1.62
C ALA A 48 -10.65 4.25 2.98
N GLU A 49 -11.98 4.20 3.01
CA GLU A 49 -12.76 4.35 4.23
C GLU A 49 -13.99 3.42 4.25
N SER A 50 -14.45 3.07 5.44
CA SER A 50 -15.66 2.27 5.63
C SER A 50 -16.91 3.02 5.13
N ASP A 51 -17.76 2.36 4.36
CA ASP A 51 -19.02 2.93 3.82
C ASP A 51 -20.28 2.14 4.23
N GLY A 52 -20.13 1.07 5.02
CA GLY A 52 -21.19 0.17 5.45
C GLY A 52 -21.49 0.19 6.96
N ILE A 53 -22.56 -0.51 7.35
CA ILE A 53 -22.93 -0.69 8.76
C ILE A 53 -22.03 -1.76 9.37
N MET A 54 -21.32 -1.41 10.45
CA MET A 54 -20.42 -2.34 11.15
C MET A 54 -19.35 -2.97 10.24
N SER A 55 -18.89 -2.23 9.23
CA SER A 55 -17.82 -2.66 8.34
C SER A 55 -16.53 -1.86 8.57
N GLY A 56 -15.41 -2.49 8.24
CA GLY A 56 -14.13 -1.81 8.07
C GLY A 56 -13.91 -1.38 6.63
N ASP A 57 -12.66 -1.09 6.31
CA ASP A 57 -12.16 -0.99 4.94
C ASP A 57 -11.06 -2.05 4.71
N GLU A 58 -11.17 -2.76 3.60
CA GLU A 58 -10.22 -3.81 3.23
C GLU A 58 -10.02 -3.79 1.73
N GLY A 59 -8.75 -3.89 1.31
CA GLY A 59 -8.44 -4.03 -0.09
C GLY A 59 -6.96 -4.17 -0.35
N TRP A 60 -6.60 -3.88 -1.59
CA TRP A 60 -5.20 -3.89 -1.99
C TRP A 60 -4.94 -2.89 -3.12
N VAL A 61 -3.66 -2.50 -3.21
CA VAL A 61 -3.10 -1.70 -4.28
C VAL A 61 -2.04 -2.52 -5.01
N ASN A 62 -2.03 -2.47 -6.34
CA ASN A 62 -1.00 -3.10 -7.17
C ASN A 62 -0.23 -2.07 -7.98
N TYR A 63 1.05 -2.35 -8.19
CA TYR A 63 1.92 -1.65 -9.13
C TYR A 63 2.82 -2.63 -9.85
N LYS A 64 3.35 -2.20 -10.99
CA LYS A 64 4.35 -2.95 -11.77
C LYS A 64 5.63 -2.14 -11.89
N SER A 65 6.77 -2.82 -11.87
CA SER A 65 8.07 -2.26 -12.24
C SER A 65 8.78 -3.18 -13.23
N ALA A 66 9.97 -2.79 -13.70
CA ALA A 66 10.79 -3.69 -14.51
C ALA A 66 11.29 -4.93 -13.72
N ALA A 67 11.30 -4.87 -12.39
CA ALA A 67 11.64 -6.00 -11.53
C ALA A 67 10.48 -6.98 -11.31
N GLY A 68 9.23 -6.56 -11.48
CA GLY A 68 8.04 -7.39 -11.34
C GLY A 68 6.84 -6.67 -10.72
N ASP A 69 5.80 -7.44 -10.43
CA ASP A 69 4.55 -6.94 -9.85
C ASP A 69 4.66 -6.85 -8.32
N MET A 70 4.02 -5.83 -7.76
CA MET A 70 3.92 -5.58 -6.32
C MET A 70 2.45 -5.47 -5.92
N LYS A 71 2.12 -6.00 -4.75
CA LYS A 71 0.79 -5.91 -4.13
C LYS A 71 0.95 -5.47 -2.68
N PHE A 72 0.12 -4.53 -2.27
CA PHE A 72 0.04 -4.00 -0.91
C PHE A 72 -1.39 -4.18 -0.42
N HIS A 73 -1.60 -5.13 0.50
CA HIS A 73 -2.91 -5.41 1.10
C HIS A 73 -3.03 -4.70 2.45
N PHE A 74 -4.23 -4.21 2.73
CA PHE A 74 -4.62 -3.60 4.01
C PHE A 74 -5.99 -4.11 4.41
N ASP A 75 -6.17 -4.25 5.71
CA ASP A 75 -7.46 -4.53 6.35
C ASP A 75 -7.53 -3.74 7.67
N ASN A 76 -8.49 -2.84 7.77
CA ASN A 76 -8.84 -2.09 8.98
C ASN A 76 -10.27 -2.47 9.38
N PRO A 77 -10.44 -3.60 10.09
CA PRO A 77 -11.75 -4.19 10.33
C PRO A 77 -12.57 -3.35 11.31
N PHE A 78 -13.89 -3.48 11.29
CA PHE A 78 -14.76 -2.78 12.24
C PHE A 78 -14.40 -3.09 13.70
N ILE A 79 -14.13 -4.36 13.99
CA ILE A 79 -13.64 -4.86 15.29
C ILE A 79 -12.42 -5.73 15.03
N GLY A 80 -11.34 -5.49 15.76
CA GLY A 80 -10.07 -6.20 15.61
C GLY A 80 -8.91 -5.23 15.40
N ASP A 81 -7.74 -5.82 15.22
CA ASP A 81 -6.51 -5.11 14.89
C ASP A 81 -6.34 -5.02 13.38
N ASN A 82 -5.68 -3.94 12.93
CA ASN A 82 -5.40 -3.74 11.52
C ASN A 82 -4.34 -4.73 11.05
N SER A 83 -4.47 -5.23 9.82
CA SER A 83 -3.51 -6.15 9.21
C SER A 83 -3.03 -5.66 7.86
N TYR A 84 -1.79 -6.03 7.53
CA TYR A 84 -1.06 -5.52 6.36
C TYR A 84 -0.13 -6.59 5.83
N ASP A 85 -0.23 -6.87 4.53
CA ASP A 85 0.61 -7.85 3.85
C ASP A 85 1.12 -7.28 2.53
N THR A 86 2.32 -7.71 2.13
CA THR A 86 2.91 -7.27 0.85
C THR A 86 3.52 -8.43 0.09
N THR A 87 3.43 -8.37 -1.23
CA THR A 87 4.20 -9.21 -2.13
C THR A 87 4.93 -8.32 -3.13
N GLY A 88 6.13 -8.72 -3.53
CA GLY A 88 6.91 -7.98 -4.51
C GLY A 88 8.06 -8.82 -5.05
N PRO A 89 8.75 -8.31 -6.08
CA PRO A 89 9.89 -9.02 -6.66
C PRO A 89 11.03 -9.13 -5.65
N ASP A 90 11.78 -10.24 -5.72
CA ASP A 90 12.88 -10.53 -4.79
C ASP A 90 13.98 -9.46 -4.78
N HIS A 91 14.11 -8.68 -5.84
CA HIS A 91 15.05 -7.56 -5.95
C HIS A 91 14.70 -6.37 -5.05
N PHE A 92 13.48 -6.27 -4.54
CA PHE A 92 13.04 -5.20 -3.67
C PHE A 92 12.92 -5.64 -2.21
N SER A 93 13.18 -4.71 -1.30
CA SER A 93 12.82 -4.77 0.10
C SER A 93 11.64 -3.85 0.34
N ILE A 94 10.59 -4.37 0.98
CA ILE A 94 9.39 -3.60 1.32
C ILE A 94 9.29 -3.57 2.83
N SER A 95 9.31 -2.37 3.42
CA SER A 95 9.15 -2.16 4.86
C SER A 95 7.89 -1.36 5.16
N LYS A 96 7.18 -1.72 6.23
CA LYS A 96 5.95 -1.06 6.69
C LYS A 96 6.18 -0.28 7.99
N SER A 97 5.54 0.88 8.12
CA SER A 97 5.44 1.63 9.37
C SER A 97 4.04 2.25 9.55
N GLY A 98 3.68 2.57 10.79
CA GLY A 98 2.36 3.12 11.12
C GLY A 98 1.24 2.08 10.99
N GLY A 99 0.02 2.53 10.74
CA GLY A 99 -1.15 1.69 10.50
C GLY A 99 -1.97 1.29 11.74
N ASP A 100 -1.77 1.93 12.89
CA ASP A 100 -2.56 1.63 14.09
C ASP A 100 -3.76 2.59 14.23
N GLY A 101 -4.82 2.14 14.92
CA GLY A 101 -6.00 2.94 15.22
C GLY A 101 -7.11 2.88 14.16
N ASN A 102 -8.20 3.61 14.41
CA ASN A 102 -9.40 3.57 13.55
C ASN A 102 -9.21 4.37 12.26
N GLU A 103 -8.69 5.59 12.39
CA GLU A 103 -8.20 6.40 11.26
C GLU A 103 -6.69 6.25 11.24
N CYS A 104 -6.22 5.28 10.46
CA CYS A 104 -4.83 4.90 10.45
C CYS A 104 -4.10 5.48 9.23
N HIS A 105 -2.78 5.56 9.34
CA HIS A 105 -1.91 5.91 8.23
C HIS A 105 -0.77 4.88 8.15
N VAL A 106 -0.74 4.11 7.07
CA VAL A 106 0.31 3.11 6.79
C VAL A 106 1.23 3.63 5.71
N THR A 107 2.54 3.48 5.93
CA THR A 107 3.56 3.80 4.94
C THR A 107 4.28 2.53 4.53
N TRP A 108 4.32 2.24 3.24
CA TRP A 108 5.21 1.24 2.66
C TRP A 108 6.37 1.91 1.96
N THR A 109 7.59 1.57 2.37
CA THR A 109 8.82 2.05 1.74
C THR A 109 9.47 0.91 0.97
N ILE A 110 9.72 1.14 -0.32
CA ILE A 110 10.31 0.17 -1.23
C ILE A 110 11.73 0.62 -1.59
N THR A 111 12.70 -0.26 -1.36
CA THR A 111 14.11 -0.05 -1.73
C THR A 111 14.65 -1.22 -2.52
N GLU A 112 15.72 -1.01 -3.28
CA GLU A 112 16.45 -2.11 -3.92
C GLU A 112 17.29 -2.86 -2.87
N LYS A 113 17.27 -4.20 -2.93
CA LYS A 113 18.22 -5.01 -2.14
C LYS A 113 19.60 -4.83 -2.75
N VAL A 114 20.56 -4.36 -1.95
CA VAL A 114 21.96 -4.28 -2.37
C VAL A 114 22.45 -5.71 -2.61
N GLY A 115 22.75 -6.04 -3.86
CA GLY A 115 23.36 -7.32 -4.20
C GLY A 115 24.64 -7.51 -3.39
N HIS A 116 24.68 -8.54 -2.55
CA HIS A 116 25.96 -9.04 -2.05
C HIS A 116 26.71 -9.59 -3.26
N GLY A 117 27.48 -8.72 -3.92
CA GLY A 117 28.46 -9.15 -4.91
C GLY A 117 29.41 -10.11 -4.22
N HIS A 118 29.32 -11.39 -4.57
CA HIS A 118 30.41 -12.31 -4.32
C HIS A 118 31.63 -11.74 -5.04
N LYS A 119 32.62 -11.31 -4.23
CA LYS A 119 33.97 -11.00 -4.69
C LYS A 119 34.64 -12.26 -5.22
#